data_AF-A0A3R7JUC1-F1
#
_entry.id   AF-A0A3R7JUC1-F1
#
_cell.length_a   1.000
_cell.length_b   1.000
_cell.length_c   1.000
_cell.angle_alpha   90.00
_cell.angle_beta   90.00
_cell.angle_gamma   90.00
#
_symmetry.space_group_name_H-M   'P 1'
#
loop_
_entity.id
_entity.type
_entity.pdbx_description
1 polymer ?
#
loop_
_entity_poly.entity_id
_entity_poly.type
_entity_poly.pdbx_seq_one_letter_code
_entity_poly.pdbx_strand_id
1 'polypeptide(L)'
;MTQAELKKLMEWKLKKGKWRPQLMKFVTNLSEEEVKQASSEALKELKSGGDLRAATEALCTLKGVGPATASAVLAAYDANVPFMADEALEAIAGVIGPRKYTLSHFLSFAEQLRDKAKWLNEQHVANKDKSTGEWTAQRVQLCLYAEAHDGSASASVLTDEKKKATPSKRKRPKAASPPPTENDGKDKQEKSSEDNNKPVRRSMRKRQRPSA
;
A
#
# COMPACT_ATOMS: atom_id res chain seq x y z
N MET A 1 -10.10 0.93 22.56
CA MET A 1 -10.10 2.06 21.61
C MET A 1 -11.52 2.55 21.41
N THR A 2 -11.71 3.86 21.32
CA THR A 2 -13.00 4.53 21.07
C THR A 2 -13.26 4.69 19.57
N GLN A 3 -14.51 4.96 19.18
CA GLN A 3 -14.84 5.26 17.79
C GLN A 3 -14.12 6.54 17.31
N ALA A 4 -14.01 7.55 18.18
CA ALA A 4 -13.33 8.80 17.87
C ALA A 4 -11.83 8.59 17.58
N GLU A 5 -11.15 7.75 18.37
CA GLU A 5 -9.76 7.36 18.13
C GLU A 5 -9.59 6.60 16.81
N LEU A 6 -10.47 5.63 16.53
CA LEU A 6 -10.44 4.89 15.27
C LEU A 6 -10.67 5.80 14.05
N LYS A 7 -11.59 6.77 14.18
CA LYS A 7 -11.83 7.77 13.14
C LYS A 7 -10.59 8.61 12.87
N LYS A 8 -9.95 9.14 13.93
CA LYS A 8 -8.71 9.92 13.82
C LYS A 8 -7.57 9.10 13.19
N LEU A 9 -7.44 7.83 13.56
CA LEU A 9 -6.46 6.92 12.97
C LEU A 9 -6.73 6.68 11.47
N MET A 10 -8.00 6.49 11.09
CA MET A 10 -8.37 6.32 9.68
C MET A 10 -8.10 7.60 8.86
N GLU A 11 -8.40 8.78 9.40
CA GLU A 11 -8.08 10.06 8.76
C GLU A 11 -6.58 10.21 8.53
N TRP A 12 -5.76 9.90 9.53
CA TRP A 12 -4.31 9.90 9.40
C TRP A 12 -3.84 8.90 8.33
N LYS A 13 -4.35 7.67 8.35
CA LYS A 13 -3.96 6.62 7.40
C LYS A 13 -4.31 7.01 5.96
N LEU A 14 -5.49 7.57 5.73
CA LEU A 14 -5.93 7.96 4.39
C LEU A 14 -5.15 9.15 3.82
N LYS A 15 -4.49 9.96 4.65
CA LYS A 15 -3.55 11.00 4.19
C LYS A 15 -2.25 10.41 3.64
N LYS A 16 -1.83 9.24 4.12
CA LYS A 16 -0.59 8.57 3.69
C LYS A 16 -0.72 7.78 2.38
N GLY A 17 -1.94 7.43 1.98
CA GLY A 17 -2.16 6.56 0.83
C GLY A 17 -3.25 7.06 -0.10
N LYS A 18 -3.79 6.15 -0.92
CA LYS A 18 -4.92 6.48 -1.80
C LYS A 18 -6.14 6.88 -0.98
N TRP A 19 -6.58 8.13 -1.14
CA TRP A 19 -7.78 8.65 -0.49
C TRP A 19 -9.02 7.83 -0.89
N ARG A 20 -9.72 7.26 0.11
CA ARG A 20 -10.92 6.43 -0.07
C ARG A 20 -12.01 6.90 0.90
N PRO A 21 -12.82 7.91 0.52
CA PRO A 21 -13.77 8.55 1.42
C PRO A 21 -14.87 7.61 1.93
N GLN A 22 -15.14 6.53 1.20
CA GLN A 22 -16.11 5.52 1.62
C GLN A 22 -15.71 4.80 2.91
N LEU A 23 -14.41 4.61 3.16
CA LEU A 23 -13.93 3.98 4.40
C LEU A 23 -14.22 4.84 5.63
N MET A 24 -14.11 6.17 5.50
CA MET A 24 -14.49 7.10 6.56
C MET A 24 -15.97 7.01 6.92
N LYS A 25 -16.84 6.82 5.93
CA LYS A 25 -18.29 6.66 6.18
C LYS A 25 -18.58 5.41 7.00
N PHE A 26 -17.89 4.30 6.74
CA PHE A 26 -18.08 3.09 7.53
C PHE A 26 -17.66 3.29 8.99
N VAL A 27 -16.46 3.84 9.23
CA VAL A 27 -15.97 4.08 10.60
C VAL A 27 -16.85 5.07 11.36
N THR A 28 -17.37 6.10 10.69
CA THR A 28 -18.27 7.10 11.32
C THR A 28 -19.63 6.51 11.69
N ASN A 29 -20.06 5.43 11.04
CA ASN A 29 -21.33 4.76 11.32
C ASN A 29 -21.20 3.57 12.28
N LEU A 30 -19.98 3.19 12.71
CA LEU A 30 -19.78 2.18 13.74
C LEU A 30 -20.24 2.72 15.10
N SER A 31 -20.84 1.87 15.92
CA SER A 31 -21.12 2.23 17.30
C SER A 31 -19.85 2.21 18.16
N GLU A 32 -19.85 3.00 19.23
CA GLU A 32 -18.77 3.02 20.22
C GLU A 32 -18.54 1.63 20.84
N GLU A 33 -19.62 0.88 21.08
CA GLU A 33 -19.57 -0.45 21.67
C GLU A 33 -18.95 -1.49 20.72
N GLU A 34 -19.27 -1.47 19.43
CA GLU A 34 -18.64 -2.35 18.44
C GLU A 34 -17.12 -2.14 18.39
N VAL A 35 -16.67 -0.88 18.37
CA VAL A 35 -15.24 -0.54 18.31
C VAL A 35 -14.53 -0.95 19.60
N LYS A 36 -15.15 -0.71 20.76
CA LYS A 36 -14.59 -1.13 22.05
C LYS A 36 -14.49 -2.63 22.17
N GLN A 37 -15.52 -3.36 21.77
CA GLN A 37 -15.54 -4.83 21.84
C GLN A 37 -14.43 -5.42 20.96
N ALA A 38 -14.41 -5.07 19.67
CA ALA A 38 -13.43 -5.58 18.72
C ALA A 38 -11.98 -5.21 19.12
N SER A 39 -11.76 -3.97 19.60
CA SER A 39 -10.42 -3.57 20.06
C SER A 39 -10.01 -4.27 21.35
N SER A 40 -10.93 -4.52 22.29
CA SER A 40 -10.63 -5.23 23.54
C SER A 40 -10.28 -6.69 23.28
N GLU A 41 -11.03 -7.36 22.40
CA GLU A 41 -10.73 -8.72 21.95
C GLU A 41 -9.35 -8.78 21.28
N ALA A 42 -9.08 -7.86 20.35
CA ALA A 42 -7.80 -7.83 19.65
C ALA A 42 -6.60 -7.64 20.60
N LEU A 43 -6.74 -6.75 21.58
CA LEU A 43 -5.71 -6.51 22.59
C LEU A 43 -5.52 -7.73 23.51
N LYS A 44 -6.60 -8.46 23.82
CA LYS A 44 -6.54 -9.69 24.62
C LYS A 44 -5.75 -10.76 23.87
N GLU A 45 -6.08 -11.03 22.61
CA GLU A 45 -5.37 -12.02 21.78
C GLU A 45 -3.87 -11.70 21.66
N LEU A 46 -3.55 -10.41 21.48
CA LEU A 46 -2.17 -9.96 21.39
C LEU A 46 -1.40 -10.14 22.71
N LYS A 47 -2.03 -9.83 23.86
CA LYS A 47 -1.37 -9.94 25.18
C LYS A 47 -1.21 -11.38 25.67
N SER A 48 -2.22 -12.21 25.47
CA SER A 48 -2.26 -13.55 26.08
C SER A 48 -1.39 -14.54 25.33
N GLY A 49 -1.36 -14.48 24.00
CA GLY A 49 -0.65 -15.47 23.17
C GLY A 49 0.28 -14.88 22.13
N GLY A 50 0.34 -13.54 21.98
CA GLY A 50 1.04 -12.93 20.85
C GLY A 50 0.41 -13.29 19.50
N ASP A 51 -0.86 -13.72 19.49
CA ASP A 51 -1.54 -14.18 18.29
C ASP A 51 -1.96 -12.99 17.42
N LEU A 52 -1.02 -12.60 16.55
CA LEU A 52 -1.23 -11.52 15.61
C LEU A 52 -2.38 -11.80 14.63
N ARG A 53 -2.64 -13.08 14.31
CA ARG A 53 -3.71 -13.46 13.40
C ARG A 53 -5.06 -13.19 14.04
N ALA A 54 -5.29 -13.76 15.22
CA ALA A 54 -6.54 -13.60 15.95
C ALA A 54 -6.80 -12.10 16.28
N ALA A 55 -5.75 -11.39 16.72
CA ALA A 55 -5.86 -9.95 16.99
C ALA A 55 -6.26 -9.14 15.74
N THR A 56 -5.71 -9.48 14.57
CA THR A 56 -6.04 -8.81 13.31
C THR A 56 -7.45 -9.16 12.84
N GLU A 57 -7.86 -10.43 12.96
CA GLU A 57 -9.19 -10.91 12.59
C GLU A 57 -10.28 -10.23 13.45
N ALA A 58 -10.06 -10.12 14.77
CA ALA A 58 -10.97 -9.42 15.67
C ALA A 58 -11.26 -7.98 15.23
N LEU A 59 -10.22 -7.23 14.80
CA LEU A 59 -10.40 -5.87 14.26
C LEU A 59 -11.03 -5.84 12.87
N CYS A 60 -10.80 -6.86 12.04
CA CYS A 60 -11.36 -6.94 10.69
C CYS A 60 -12.86 -7.24 10.67
N THR A 61 -13.46 -7.56 11.82
CA THR A 61 -14.93 -7.63 11.97
C THR A 61 -15.59 -6.26 11.78
N LEU A 62 -14.88 -5.18 12.11
CA LEU A 62 -15.37 -3.81 11.95
C LEU A 62 -15.46 -3.44 10.47
N LYS A 63 -16.63 -2.98 10.04
CA LYS A 63 -16.85 -2.57 8.66
C LYS A 63 -15.89 -1.44 8.26
N GLY A 64 -15.18 -1.66 7.16
CA GLY A 64 -14.18 -0.69 6.65
C GLY A 64 -12.79 -0.82 7.30
N VAL A 65 -12.61 -1.73 8.25
CA VAL A 65 -11.31 -2.11 8.80
C VAL A 65 -10.86 -3.40 8.13
N GLY A 66 -9.76 -3.33 7.38
CA GLY A 66 -9.07 -4.52 6.84
C GLY A 66 -7.70 -4.73 7.49
N PRO A 67 -6.92 -5.73 7.07
CA PRO A 67 -5.62 -6.06 7.68
C PRO A 67 -4.65 -4.87 7.74
N ALA A 68 -4.64 -4.04 6.70
CA ALA A 68 -3.81 -2.84 6.70
C ALA A 68 -4.26 -1.79 7.73
N THR A 69 -5.55 -1.71 8.08
CA THR A 69 -6.03 -0.74 9.10
C THR A 69 -5.89 -1.34 10.48
N ALA A 70 -6.25 -2.62 10.64
CA ALA A 70 -6.03 -3.37 11.86
C ALA A 70 -4.56 -3.34 12.31
N SER A 71 -3.61 -3.53 11.38
CA SER A 71 -2.18 -3.41 11.72
C SER A 71 -1.76 -2.03 12.22
N ALA A 72 -2.38 -0.93 11.75
CA ALA A 72 -2.11 0.40 12.29
C ALA A 72 -2.61 0.54 13.72
N VAL A 73 -3.78 -0.03 14.02
CA VAL A 73 -4.35 -0.09 15.37
C VAL A 73 -3.43 -0.88 16.31
N LEU A 74 -3.01 -2.07 15.89
CA LEU A 74 -2.17 -2.94 16.70
C LEU A 74 -0.78 -2.35 16.91
N ALA A 75 -0.19 -1.73 15.88
CA ALA A 75 1.10 -1.04 15.99
C ALA A 75 1.05 0.20 16.90
N ALA A 76 -0.12 0.82 17.09
CA ALA A 76 -0.28 1.87 18.09
C ALA A 76 -0.29 1.33 19.54
N TYR A 77 -0.50 0.02 19.71
CA TYR A 77 -0.57 -0.65 21.00
C TYR A 77 0.74 -1.34 21.40
N ASP A 78 1.40 -2.00 20.46
CA ASP A 78 2.60 -2.81 20.70
C ASP A 78 3.68 -2.51 19.64
N ALA A 79 4.86 -2.12 20.10
CA ALA A 79 6.00 -1.82 19.24
C ALA A 79 6.55 -3.06 18.49
N ASN A 80 6.21 -4.27 18.92
CA ASN A 80 6.56 -5.52 18.24
C ASN A 80 5.63 -5.86 17.07
N VAL A 81 4.55 -5.09 16.88
CA VAL A 81 3.65 -5.21 15.74
C VAL A 81 3.95 -4.11 14.73
N PRO A 82 4.40 -4.44 13.51
CA PRO A 82 4.65 -3.42 12.50
C PRO A 82 3.35 -2.97 11.84
N PHE A 83 3.30 -1.71 11.45
CA PHE A 83 2.22 -1.20 10.60
C PHE A 83 2.44 -1.69 9.15
N MET A 84 1.39 -2.22 8.51
CA MET A 84 1.42 -2.67 7.12
C MET A 84 1.42 -1.46 6.15
N ALA A 85 2.51 -0.71 6.17
CA ALA A 85 2.73 0.48 5.35
C ALA A 85 3.12 0.10 3.91
N ASP A 86 2.76 0.98 2.98
CA ASP A 86 2.95 0.79 1.56
C ASP A 86 4.44 0.74 1.17
N GLU A 87 5.25 1.59 1.77
CA GLU A 87 6.70 1.71 1.56
C GLU A 87 7.44 0.49 2.09
N ALA A 88 7.07 0.04 3.28
CA ALA A 88 7.68 -1.13 3.90
C ALA A 88 7.33 -2.42 3.15
N LEU A 89 6.09 -2.55 2.66
CA LEU A 89 5.70 -3.67 1.79
C LEU A 89 6.48 -3.68 0.49
N GLU A 90 6.74 -2.52 -0.11
CA GLU A 90 7.56 -2.42 -1.32
C GLU A 90 9.01 -2.83 -1.05
N ALA A 91 9.58 -2.33 0.05
CA ALA A 91 10.97 -2.59 0.41
C ALA A 91 11.29 -4.09 0.60
N ILE A 92 10.30 -4.88 1.03
CA ILE A 92 10.48 -6.32 1.22
C ILE A 92 9.75 -7.19 0.17
N ALA A 93 9.24 -6.59 -0.91
CA ALA A 93 8.50 -7.29 -1.94
C ALA A 93 9.32 -8.39 -2.64
N GLY A 94 10.65 -8.23 -2.70
CA GLY A 94 11.56 -9.27 -3.19
C GLY A 94 11.60 -10.54 -2.33
N VAL A 95 11.11 -10.47 -1.08
CA VAL A 95 11.12 -11.56 -0.11
C VAL A 95 9.73 -12.17 0.09
N ILE A 96 8.70 -11.34 0.30
CA ILE A 96 7.33 -11.80 0.57
C ILE A 96 6.42 -11.80 -0.68
N GLY A 97 6.98 -11.45 -1.84
CA GLY A 97 6.25 -11.29 -3.10
C GLY A 97 5.58 -9.91 -3.24
N PRO A 98 4.86 -9.70 -4.35
CA PRO A 98 4.25 -8.41 -4.66
C PRO A 98 3.21 -8.02 -3.61
N ARG A 99 3.06 -6.71 -3.42
CA ARG A 99 2.18 -6.08 -2.43
C ARG A 99 0.76 -6.60 -2.46
N LYS A 100 0.30 -7.17 -1.34
CA LYS A 100 -1.09 -7.64 -1.16
C LYS A 100 -1.64 -7.23 0.20
N TYR A 101 -2.83 -6.65 0.25
CA TYR A 101 -3.49 -6.25 1.50
C TYR A 101 -4.34 -7.37 2.12
N THR A 102 -3.75 -8.56 2.25
CA THR A 102 -4.42 -9.75 2.82
C THR A 102 -3.84 -10.07 4.19
N LEU A 103 -4.60 -10.78 5.02
CA LEU A 103 -4.14 -11.19 6.35
C LEU A 103 -2.88 -12.06 6.27
N SER A 104 -2.86 -13.07 5.40
CA SER A 104 -1.68 -13.93 5.22
C SER A 104 -0.43 -13.13 4.85
N HIS A 105 -0.55 -12.16 3.96
CA HIS A 105 0.59 -11.32 3.57
C HIS A 105 1.04 -10.39 4.71
N PHE A 106 0.10 -9.90 5.53
CA PHE A 106 0.45 -9.15 6.74
C PHE A 106 1.23 -9.99 7.75
N LEU A 107 0.83 -11.25 7.96
CA LEU A 107 1.53 -12.15 8.89
C LEU A 107 2.97 -12.42 8.42
N SER A 108 3.16 -12.75 7.15
CA SER A 108 4.51 -12.91 6.57
C SER A 108 5.32 -11.62 6.64
N PHE A 109 4.71 -10.48 6.35
CA PHE A 109 5.37 -9.18 6.51
C PHE A 109 5.83 -8.94 7.95
N ALA A 110 4.97 -9.20 8.94
CA ALA A 110 5.29 -9.00 10.34
C ALA A 110 6.39 -9.95 10.84
N GLU A 111 6.38 -11.20 10.39
CA GLU A 111 7.42 -12.19 10.67
C GLU A 111 8.79 -11.72 10.15
N GLN A 112 8.88 -11.32 8.87
CA GLN A 112 10.14 -10.84 8.29
C GLN A 112 10.72 -9.62 9.03
N LEU A 113 9.87 -8.71 9.48
CA LEU A 113 10.32 -7.53 10.23
C LEU A 113 10.75 -7.88 11.67
N ARG A 114 10.11 -8.87 12.31
CA ARG A 114 10.54 -9.38 13.61
C ARG A 114 11.88 -10.09 13.53
N ASP A 115 12.07 -10.91 12.52
CA ASP A 115 13.35 -11.58 12.27
C ASP A 115 14.46 -10.57 12.01
N LYS A 116 14.17 -9.53 11.21
CA LYS A 116 15.13 -8.46 10.97
C LYS A 116 15.47 -7.69 12.23
N ALA A 117 14.47 -7.39 13.07
CA ALA A 117 14.68 -6.71 14.35
C ALA A 117 15.54 -7.56 15.30
N LYS A 118 15.26 -8.86 15.41
CA LYS A 118 16.07 -9.80 16.19
C LYS A 118 17.52 -9.83 15.71
N TRP A 119 17.73 -9.98 14.40
CA TRP A 119 19.08 -9.97 13.82
C TRP A 119 19.82 -8.65 14.11
N LEU A 120 19.15 -7.50 13.99
CA LEU A 120 19.75 -6.19 14.30
C LEU A 120 20.16 -6.08 15.77
N ASN A 121 19.34 -6.58 16.69
CA ASN A 121 19.68 -6.63 18.11
C ASN A 121 20.91 -7.52 18.39
N GLU A 122 21.01 -8.68 17.72
CA GLU A 122 22.19 -9.55 17.81
C GLU A 122 23.46 -8.83 17.31
N GLN A 123 23.35 -8.07 16.21
CA GLN A 123 24.48 -7.27 15.70
C GLN A 123 24.87 -6.13 16.65
N HIS A 124 23.91 -5.47 17.31
CA HIS A 124 24.20 -4.44 18.31
C HIS A 124 25.03 -5.00 19.46
N VAL A 125 24.65 -6.16 19.97
CA VAL A 125 25.37 -6.85 21.06
C VAL A 125 26.76 -7.26 20.59
N ALA A 126 26.89 -7.87 19.40
CA ALA A 126 28.17 -8.30 18.85
C ALA A 126 29.15 -7.13 18.64
N ASN A 127 28.65 -5.99 18.17
CA ASN A 127 29.46 -4.81 17.85
C ASN A 127 29.70 -3.87 19.04
N LYS A 128 29.15 -4.19 20.23
CA LYS A 128 29.20 -3.32 21.43
C LYS A 128 28.72 -1.89 21.14
N ASP A 129 27.75 -1.76 20.23
CA ASP A 129 27.18 -0.46 19.89
C ASP A 129 26.41 0.08 21.12
N LYS A 130 26.72 1.32 21.50
CA LYS A 130 26.07 2.02 22.63
C LYS A 130 24.79 2.74 22.21
N SER A 131 24.30 2.52 20.99
CA SER A 131 23.06 3.14 20.53
C SER A 131 21.88 2.80 21.44
N THR A 132 21.03 3.81 21.63
CA THR A 132 20.17 3.95 22.81
C THR A 132 18.82 3.23 22.71
N GLY A 133 18.66 2.21 21.87
CA GLY A 133 17.40 1.48 21.88
C GLY A 133 17.37 0.17 21.10
N GLU A 134 16.58 -0.76 21.61
CA GLU A 134 16.26 -2.03 20.98
C GLU A 134 15.55 -1.84 19.62
N TRP A 135 15.84 -2.73 18.69
CA TRP A 135 15.10 -2.85 17.45
C TRP A 135 13.82 -3.63 17.68
N THR A 136 12.71 -3.01 17.33
CA THR A 136 11.41 -3.69 17.24
C THR A 136 10.99 -3.79 15.78
N ALA A 137 10.03 -4.67 15.48
CA ALA A 137 9.47 -4.78 14.14
C ALA A 137 8.90 -3.44 13.65
N GLN A 138 8.24 -2.67 14.53
CA GLN A 138 7.75 -1.33 14.18
C GLN A 138 8.89 -0.36 13.89
N ARG A 139 10.00 -0.42 14.63
CA ARG A 139 11.16 0.46 14.37
C ARG A 139 11.78 0.17 13.00
N VAL A 140 11.94 -1.10 12.64
CA VAL A 140 12.39 -1.51 11.30
C VAL A 140 11.44 -0.96 10.23
N GLN A 141 10.12 -1.10 10.42
CA GLN A 141 9.11 -0.55 9.52
C GLN A 141 9.24 0.96 9.34
N LEU A 142 9.45 1.72 10.42
CA LEU A 142 9.60 3.18 10.38
C LEU A 142 10.89 3.60 9.67
N CYS A 143 11.98 2.86 9.83
CA CYS A 143 13.21 3.09 9.08
C CYS A 143 13.00 2.89 7.56
N LEU A 144 12.30 1.82 7.16
CA LEU A 144 11.95 1.60 5.75
C LEU A 144 11.07 2.72 5.19
N TYR A 145 10.13 3.24 6.00
CA TYR A 145 9.32 4.39 5.62
C TYR A 145 10.16 5.66 5.45
N ALA A 146 11.09 5.92 6.38
CA ALA A 146 11.95 7.09 6.33
C ALA A 146 12.85 7.06 5.09
N GLU A 147 13.47 5.92 4.80
CA GLU A 147 14.29 5.71 3.61
C GLU A 147 13.51 5.97 2.32
N ALA A 148 12.28 5.47 2.21
CA ALA A 148 11.44 5.70 1.02
C ALA A 148 11.03 7.17 0.82
N HIS A 149 11.12 7.99 1.86
CA HIS A 149 10.79 9.42 1.83
C HIS A 149 12.01 10.34 1.91
N ASP A 150 13.20 9.79 2.14
CA ASP A 150 14.45 10.53 2.01
C ASP A 150 14.74 10.69 0.51
N GLY A 151 14.54 11.90 0.01
CA GLY A 151 14.76 12.23 -1.41
C GLY A 151 16.21 12.08 -1.87
N SER A 152 17.14 11.65 -1.01
CA SER A 152 18.58 11.65 -1.28
C SER A 152 19.30 10.29 -1.20
N ALA A 153 18.66 9.20 -0.74
CA ALA A 153 19.40 7.99 -0.39
C ALA A 153 19.54 6.91 -1.49
N SER A 154 18.80 7.00 -2.61
CA SER A 154 18.83 5.95 -3.65
C SER A 154 19.77 6.21 -4.84
N ALA A 155 20.67 7.18 -4.77
CA ALA A 155 21.59 7.48 -5.88
C ALA A 155 23.05 7.04 -5.67
N SER A 156 23.51 6.72 -4.46
CA SER A 156 24.96 6.59 -4.21
C SER A 156 25.47 5.21 -3.78
N VAL A 157 24.63 4.20 -3.49
CA VAL A 157 25.14 2.94 -2.89
C VAL A 157 25.18 1.74 -3.85
N LEU A 158 24.69 1.85 -5.10
CA LEU A 158 24.68 0.71 -6.04
C LEU A 158 25.16 1.01 -7.47
N THR A 159 26.10 1.94 -7.67
CA THR A 159 26.79 2.04 -8.98
C THR A 159 28.29 2.19 -8.85
N ASP A 160 28.94 1.25 -8.17
CA ASP A 160 30.34 0.93 -8.44
C ASP A 160 30.39 -0.37 -9.26
N GLU A 161 30.04 -0.26 -10.55
CA GLU A 161 30.67 -1.04 -11.61
C GLU A 161 30.18 -0.61 -13.01
N LYS A 162 31.16 -0.28 -13.86
CA LYS A 162 31.14 -0.18 -15.33
C LYS A 162 30.16 0.80 -15.99
N LYS A 163 30.68 1.99 -16.32
CA LYS A 163 30.37 2.66 -17.60
C LYS A 163 31.65 2.94 -18.38
N LYS A 164 31.99 2.02 -19.29
CA LYS A 164 32.81 2.32 -20.47
C LYS A 164 31.97 3.17 -21.42
N ALA A 165 32.55 4.28 -21.84
CA ALA A 165 31.94 5.29 -22.69
C ALA A 165 31.63 4.81 -24.11
N THR A 166 30.55 5.33 -24.71
CA THR A 166 30.37 5.42 -26.16
C THR A 166 29.82 6.80 -26.54
N PRO A 167 30.24 7.39 -27.68
CA PRO A 167 30.15 8.83 -27.90
C PRO A 167 28.83 9.31 -28.54
N SER A 168 28.46 10.53 -28.15
CA SER A 168 27.33 11.35 -28.64
C SER A 168 27.29 11.53 -30.17
N LYS A 169 26.11 11.31 -30.78
CA LYS A 169 25.76 11.85 -32.10
C LYS A 169 25.24 13.29 -31.97
N ARG A 170 25.96 14.21 -32.63
CA ARG A 170 25.63 15.65 -32.84
C ARG A 170 24.31 15.83 -33.62
N LYS A 171 23.49 16.80 -33.19
CA LYS A 171 22.41 17.44 -33.97
C LYS A 171 22.95 18.63 -34.77
N ARG A 172 22.41 18.87 -35.98
CA ARG A 172 22.38 20.17 -36.68
C ARG A 172 21.07 20.32 -37.51
N PRO A 173 20.65 21.55 -37.90
CA PRO A 173 19.25 22.01 -37.82
C PRO A 173 18.49 22.26 -39.16
N LYS A 174 17.25 22.78 -39.00
CA LYS A 174 16.09 23.08 -39.88
C LYS A 174 16.28 23.82 -41.24
N ALA A 175 15.29 23.66 -42.13
CA ALA A 175 14.66 24.68 -43.02
C ALA A 175 13.21 24.22 -43.38
N ALA A 176 12.12 24.90 -42.99
CA ALA A 176 11.41 26.05 -43.59
C ALA A 176 10.33 25.67 -44.66
N SER A 177 9.04 25.90 -44.33
CA SER A 177 7.82 25.88 -45.19
C SER A 177 7.74 27.17 -46.06
N PRO A 178 6.77 27.40 -47.02
CA PRO A 178 5.29 27.24 -46.95
C PRO A 178 4.65 26.94 -48.36
N PRO A 179 3.40 27.34 -48.78
CA PRO A 179 2.14 27.74 -48.13
C PRO A 179 0.86 26.95 -48.64
N PRO A 180 -0.38 27.31 -48.24
CA PRO A 180 -1.62 26.52 -48.40
C PRO A 180 -2.66 27.07 -49.40
N THR A 181 -3.70 26.28 -49.70
CA THR A 181 -4.98 26.70 -50.32
C THR A 181 -6.11 25.90 -49.62
N GLU A 182 -7.03 26.53 -48.88
CA GLU A 182 -8.38 26.96 -49.32
C GLU A 182 -9.17 25.82 -50.01
N ASN A 183 -10.41 25.48 -49.67
CA ASN A 183 -11.49 26.38 -49.30
C ASN A 183 -12.71 25.65 -48.67
N ASP A 184 -13.52 26.43 -47.93
CA ASP A 184 -14.99 26.41 -47.74
C ASP A 184 -15.78 25.08 -47.71
N GLY A 185 -16.77 24.85 -46.84
CA GLY A 185 -17.54 25.72 -45.96
C GLY A 185 -18.94 25.11 -45.72
N LYS A 186 -19.62 25.57 -44.66
CA LYS A 186 -21.09 25.52 -44.39
C LYS A 186 -21.74 24.15 -44.10
N ASP A 187 -22.77 24.00 -43.26
CA ASP A 187 -23.47 24.84 -42.28
C ASP A 187 -24.55 23.93 -41.62
N LYS A 188 -25.00 24.26 -40.40
CA LYS A 188 -26.30 23.91 -39.77
C LYS A 188 -26.63 22.43 -39.45
N GLN A 189 -27.52 22.08 -38.51
CA GLN A 189 -28.09 22.64 -37.27
C GLN A 189 -28.98 21.51 -36.70
N GLU A 190 -29.10 21.47 -35.37
CA GLU A 190 -30.05 20.76 -34.49
C GLU A 190 -31.28 20.05 -35.11
N LYS A 191 -31.60 18.83 -34.63
CA LYS A 191 -32.77 18.58 -33.75
C LYS A 191 -32.92 17.13 -33.27
N SER A 192 -33.37 17.07 -32.01
CA SER A 192 -34.10 16.04 -31.25
C SER A 192 -34.90 14.97 -32.00
N SER A 193 -34.90 13.74 -31.47
CA SER A 193 -36.12 13.07 -30.94
C SER A 193 -35.84 11.66 -30.36
N GLU A 194 -36.46 11.45 -29.21
CA GLU A 194 -36.85 10.26 -28.42
C GLU A 194 -36.73 8.81 -28.93
N ASP A 195 -36.36 7.97 -27.96
CA ASP A 195 -36.99 6.71 -27.52
C ASP A 195 -37.06 5.47 -28.43
N ASN A 196 -36.31 4.41 -28.08
CA ASN A 196 -36.90 3.13 -27.70
C ASN A 196 -35.86 2.06 -27.26
N ASN A 197 -36.14 1.50 -26.08
CA ASN A 197 -36.09 0.09 -25.68
C ASN A 197 -34.90 -0.85 -26.05
N LYS A 198 -34.32 -1.43 -24.99
CA LYS A 198 -33.36 -2.57 -24.90
C LYS A 198 -33.98 -3.89 -25.44
N PRO A 199 -33.25 -5.03 -25.69
CA PRO A 199 -32.13 -5.53 -24.87
C PRO A 199 -30.98 -6.38 -25.50
N VAL A 200 -29.88 -6.41 -24.73
CA VAL A 200 -28.92 -7.50 -24.44
C VAL A 200 -28.75 -8.63 -25.48
N ARG A 201 -27.61 -8.63 -26.19
CA ARG A 201 -27.08 -9.81 -26.89
C ARG A 201 -26.00 -10.54 -26.07
N ARG A 202 -26.38 -11.75 -25.69
CA ARG A 202 -25.66 -12.85 -25.03
C ARG A 202 -24.46 -13.30 -25.87
N SER A 203 -23.24 -13.28 -25.32
CA SER A 203 -22.08 -13.92 -25.97
C SER A 203 -22.02 -15.40 -25.59
N MET A 204 -22.02 -16.28 -26.59
CA MET A 204 -21.84 -17.73 -26.44
C MET A 204 -20.47 -18.17 -26.95
N ARG A 205 -19.88 -19.07 -26.16
CA ARG A 205 -18.55 -19.68 -26.20
C ARG A 205 -18.14 -20.31 -27.54
N LYS A 206 -16.82 -20.40 -27.75
CA LYS A 206 -16.23 -21.56 -28.45
C LYS A 206 -15.12 -22.18 -27.59
N ARG A 207 -15.39 -23.37 -27.05
CA ARG A 207 -14.41 -24.26 -26.40
C ARG A 207 -13.73 -25.10 -27.50
N GLN A 208 -12.40 -25.17 -27.48
CA GLN A 208 -11.62 -26.16 -28.24
C GLN A 208 -11.26 -27.34 -27.33
N ARG A 209 -11.30 -28.55 -27.90
CA ARG A 209 -10.59 -29.75 -27.43
C ARG A 209 -10.20 -30.64 -28.64
N PRO A 210 -9.18 -31.50 -28.48
CA PRO A 210 -8.15 -31.73 -29.49
C PRO A 210 -8.34 -32.99 -30.34
N SER A 211 -7.57 -33.07 -31.43
CA SER A 211 -7.44 -34.19 -32.36
C SER A 211 -6.57 -35.33 -31.80
N ALA A 212 -6.86 -36.52 -32.34
CA ALA A 212 -6.39 -37.86 -32.02
C ALA A 212 -4.87 -38.06 -31.92
#